data_AF-U7QBM8-F1
#
_entry.id   AF-U7QBM8-F1
#
_cell.length_a   1.000
_cell.length_b   1.000
_cell.length_c   1.000
_cell.angle_alpha   90.00
_cell.angle_beta   90.00
_cell.angle_gamma   90.00
#
_symmetry.space_group_name_H-M   'P 1'
#
loop_
_entity.id
_entity.type
_entity.pdbx_description
1 polymer ?
#
loop_
_entity_poly.entity_id
_entity_poly.type
_entity_poly.pdbx_seq_one_letter_code
_entity_poly.pdbx_strand_id
1 'polypeptide(L)'
;MLVADFGKLPKVQLEKIPNYDIIGHFFLYGIASFVCHRATNRRMMMVFKYPIPFGPFLFTLVTIGEEMLQQILPHRTFSLLDLGASLLGIILFYKLGELWFPKKSSQY
;
A
#
# COMPACT_ATOMS: atom_id res chain seq x y z
N MET A 1 5.23 -8.15 2.74
CA MET A 1 4.52 -9.33 3.26
C MET A 1 5.41 -10.58 3.42
N LEU A 2 6.72 -10.47 3.17
CA LEU A 2 7.74 -11.48 3.45
C LEU A 2 7.78 -12.02 4.91
N VAL A 3 7.42 -11.21 5.91
CA VAL A 3 7.44 -11.62 7.34
C VAL A 3 6.43 -12.74 7.66
N ALA A 4 5.32 -12.81 6.91
CA ALA A 4 4.34 -13.89 7.03
C ALA A 4 4.89 -15.24 6.54
N ASP A 5 5.86 -15.21 5.62
CA ASP A 5 6.45 -16.37 4.98
C ASP A 5 7.48 -17.08 5.89
N PHE A 6 8.11 -16.32 6.80
CA PHE A 6 8.97 -16.86 7.86
C PHE A 6 8.22 -17.65 8.96
N GLY A 7 6.92 -17.91 8.80
CA GLY A 7 6.14 -18.75 9.71
C GLY A 7 5.91 -18.17 11.11
N LYS A 8 6.21 -16.88 11.34
CA LYS A 8 6.14 -16.22 12.66
C LYS A 8 4.77 -15.64 13.01
N LEU A 9 3.75 -15.80 12.16
CA LEU A 9 2.41 -15.29 12.44
C LEU A 9 1.57 -16.34 13.17
N PRO A 10 0.79 -15.95 14.20
CA PRO A 10 -0.21 -16.82 14.81
C PRO A 10 -1.40 -17.02 13.85
N LYS A 11 -1.21 -17.91 12.87
CA LYS A 11 -2.18 -18.20 11.79
C LYS A 11 -3.53 -18.70 12.33
N VAL A 12 -3.50 -19.41 13.46
CA VAL A 12 -4.66 -20.11 14.06
C VAL A 12 -5.79 -19.17 14.51
N GLN A 13 -5.49 -17.90 14.85
CA GLN A 13 -6.54 -16.93 15.21
C GLN A 13 -7.04 -16.09 14.03
N LEU A 14 -6.22 -15.90 13.00
CA LEU A 14 -6.51 -15.00 11.87
C LEU A 14 -7.33 -15.68 10.76
N GLU A 15 -7.14 -16.99 10.56
CA GLU A 15 -7.91 -17.79 9.59
C GLU A 15 -9.41 -17.89 9.92
N LYS A 16 -9.83 -17.49 11.13
CA LYS A 16 -11.25 -17.45 11.52
C LYS A 16 -12.01 -16.27 10.92
N ILE A 17 -11.32 -15.25 10.41
CA ILE A 17 -11.94 -14.09 9.78
C ILE A 17 -11.95 -14.33 8.27
N PRO A 18 -13.12 -14.50 7.64
CA PRO A 18 -13.19 -14.66 6.20
C PRO A 18 -12.62 -13.41 5.52
N ASN A 19 -11.76 -13.61 4.51
CA ASN A 19 -11.09 -12.54 3.75
C ASN A 19 -10.15 -11.64 4.57
N TYR A 20 -9.62 -12.13 5.70
CA TYR A 20 -8.65 -11.38 6.52
C TYR A 20 -7.44 -10.89 5.71
N ASP A 21 -6.95 -11.71 4.78
CA ASP A 21 -5.82 -11.34 3.93
C ASP A 21 -6.16 -10.10 3.08
N ILE A 22 -7.34 -10.04 2.46
CA ILE A 22 -7.80 -8.91 1.63
C ILE A 22 -7.93 -7.62 2.47
N ILE A 23 -8.54 -7.74 3.66
CA ILE A 23 -8.72 -6.61 4.58
C ILE A 23 -7.36 -6.11 5.09
N GLY A 24 -6.47 -7.06 5.44
CA GLY A 24 -5.12 -6.79 5.85
C GLY A 24 -4.34 -6.02 4.78
N HIS A 25 -4.39 -6.49 3.52
CA HIS A 25 -3.79 -5.79 2.38
C HIS A 25 -4.30 -4.37 2.25
N PHE A 26 -5.62 -4.17 2.28
CA PHE A 26 -6.22 -2.85 2.15
C PHE A 26 -5.70 -1.87 3.22
N PHE A 27 -5.80 -2.24 4.50
CA PHE A 27 -5.41 -1.34 5.59
C PHE A 27 -3.91 -1.18 5.72
N LEU A 28 -3.14 -2.27 5.63
CA LEU A 28 -1.70 -2.24 5.84
C LEU A 28 -1.01 -1.43 4.74
N TYR A 29 -1.36 -1.67 3.48
CA TYR A 29 -0.78 -0.93 2.36
C TYR A 29 -1.33 0.50 2.29
N GLY A 30 -2.59 0.72 2.66
CA GLY A 30 -3.15 2.06 2.78
C GLY A 30 -2.41 2.92 3.82
N ILE A 31 -2.26 2.42 5.05
CA ILE A 31 -1.54 3.12 6.11
C ILE A 31 -0.08 3.36 5.71
N ALA A 32 0.59 2.35 5.15
CA ALA A 32 1.97 2.48 4.68
C ALA A 32 2.10 3.56 3.59
N SER A 33 1.19 3.61 2.62
CA SER A 33 1.13 4.68 1.61
C SER A 33 0.99 6.06 2.22
N PHE A 34 0.07 6.23 3.19
CA PHE A 34 -0.11 7.49 3.90
C PHE A 34 1.17 7.92 4.64
N VAL A 35 1.83 6.98 5.31
CA VAL A 35 3.10 7.24 6.01
C VAL A 35 4.20 7.60 5.00
N CYS A 36 4.32 6.88 3.88
CA CYS A 36 5.29 7.19 2.81
C CYS A 36 5.05 8.57 2.20
N HIS A 37 3.79 8.93 1.95
CA HIS A 37 3.42 10.27 1.45
C HIS A 37 3.85 11.36 2.43
N ARG A 38 3.66 11.13 3.72
CA ARG A 38 4.09 12.08 4.76
C ARG A 38 5.61 12.12 4.94
N ALA A 39 6.27 10.96 4.94
CA ALA A 39 7.72 10.83 5.09
C ALA A 39 8.48 11.48 3.93
N THR A 40 7.90 11.46 2.73
CA THR A 40 8.42 12.16 1.55
C THR A 40 8.01 13.64 1.50
N ASN A 41 7.50 14.18 2.60
CA ASN A 41 7.00 15.56 2.74
C ASN A 41 5.98 15.94 1.66
N ARG A 42 5.14 14.99 1.25
CA ARG A 42 4.13 15.12 0.18
C ARG A 42 4.71 15.61 -1.14
N ARG A 43 5.94 15.20 -1.44
CA ARG A 43 6.62 15.55 -2.70
C ARG A 43 5.81 15.02 -3.87
N MET A 44 5.45 15.92 -4.78
CA MET A 44 4.86 15.56 -6.07
C MET A 44 5.97 15.48 -7.12
N MET A 45 5.91 14.47 -7.97
CA MET A 45 6.72 14.36 -9.17
C MET A 45 5.83 14.57 -10.39
N MET A 46 6.35 15.22 -11.42
CA MET A 46 5.66 15.37 -12.69
C MET A 46 6.01 14.16 -13.57
N VAL A 47 5.02 13.32 -13.84
CA VAL A 47 5.16 12.21 -14.79
C VAL A 47 4.38 12.57 -16.04
N PHE A 48 5.12 12.82 -17.13
CA PHE A 48 4.64 13.46 -18.36
C PHE A 48 3.99 14.83 -18.10
N LYS A 49 2.70 14.85 -17.72
CA LYS A 49 1.91 16.05 -17.43
C LYS A 49 1.06 15.94 -16.16
N TYR A 50 1.12 14.81 -15.46
CA TYR A 50 0.31 14.56 -14.28
C TYR A 50 1.17 14.69 -13.01
N PRO A 51 0.73 15.47 -12.01
CA PRO A 51 1.38 15.50 -10.71
C PRO A 51 1.03 14.21 -9.96
N ILE A 52 2.04 13.38 -9.72
CA ILE A 52 1.91 12.10 -9.02
C ILE A 52 2.62 12.20 -7.66
N PRO A 53 2.01 11.72 -6.57
CA PRO A 53 2.66 11.72 -5.25
C PRO A 53 3.81 10.70 -5.23
N PHE A 54 5.03 11.18 -4.97
CA PHE A 54 6.25 10.39 -5.08
C PHE A 54 6.27 9.19 -4.12
N GLY A 55 5.89 9.40 -2.86
CA GLY A 55 5.86 8.34 -1.83
C GLY A 55 4.89 7.20 -2.18
N PRO A 56 3.59 7.47 -2.36
CA PRO A 56 2.60 6.48 -2.78
C PRO A 56 2.96 5.79 -4.11
N PHE A 57 3.51 6.52 -5.08
CA PHE A 57 3.94 5.93 -6.35
C PHE A 57 5.06 4.91 -6.15
N LEU A 58 6.13 5.26 -5.44
CA LEU A 58 7.23 4.34 -5.16
C LEU A 58 6.74 3.12 -4.38
N PHE A 59 5.88 3.33 -3.38
CA PHE A 59 5.29 2.25 -2.60
C PHE A 59 4.41 1.31 -3.44
N THR A 60 3.68 1.86 -4.41
CA THR A 60 2.87 1.08 -5.36
C THR A 60 3.75 0.17 -6.23
N LEU A 61 4.89 0.67 -6.71
CA LEU A 61 5.84 -0.14 -7.48
C LEU A 61 6.39 -1.31 -6.66
N VAL A 62 6.75 -1.05 -5.39
CA VAL A 62 7.20 -2.10 -4.47
C VAL A 62 6.09 -3.13 -4.22
N THR A 63 4.85 -2.68 -4.06
CA THR A 63 3.68 -3.55 -3.84
C THR A 63 3.45 -4.49 -5.02
N ILE A 64 3.46 -3.96 -6.24
CA ILE A 64 3.32 -4.76 -7.46
C ILE A 64 4.48 -5.77 -7.57
N GLY A 65 5.71 -5.33 -7.28
CA GLY A 65 6.89 -6.19 -7.30
C GLY A 65 6.82 -7.32 -6.28
N GLU A 66 6.42 -7.05 -5.03
CA GLU A 66 6.21 -8.09 -4.01
C GLU A 66 5.16 -9.10 -4.46
N GLU A 67 4.03 -8.65 -4.99
CA GLU A 67 2.94 -9.53 -5.40
C GLU A 67 3.34 -10.39 -6.63
N MET A 68 4.08 -9.83 -7.59
CA MET A 68 4.66 -10.60 -8.69
C MET A 68 5.69 -11.63 -8.20
N LEU A 69 6.50 -11.30 -7.18
CA LEU A 69 7.47 -12.21 -6.59
C LEU A 69 6.80 -13.42 -5.92
N GLN A 70 5.57 -13.26 -5.42
CA GLN A 70 4.80 -14.39 -4.88
C GLN A 70 4.50 -15.48 -5.92
N GLN A 71 4.55 -15.19 -7.23
CA GLN A 71 4.43 -16.23 -8.26
C GLN A 71 5.58 -17.25 -8.22
N ILE A 72 6.71 -16.86 -7.63
CA ILE A 72 7.93 -17.69 -7.54
C ILE A 72 8.03 -18.36 -6.15
N LEU A 73 7.26 -17.89 -5.16
CA LEU A 73 7.31 -18.42 -3.80
C LEU A 73 6.44 -19.67 -3.66
N PRO A 74 6.96 -20.75 -3.03
CA PRO A 74 6.26 -22.05 -2.96
C PRO A 74 5.08 -22.08 -1.98
N HIS A 75 4.89 -21.04 -1.15
CA HIS A 75 3.92 -21.04 -0.05
C HIS A 75 2.84 -19.96 -0.18
N ARG A 76 2.88 -19.15 -1.25
CA ARG A 76 1.88 -18.11 -1.54
C ARG A 76 1.56 -18.08 -3.02
N THR A 77 0.29 -17.85 -3.33
CA THR A 77 -0.20 -17.72 -4.69
C THR A 77 -0.55 -16.27 -4.96
N PHE A 78 -0.04 -15.74 -6.08
CA PHE A 78 -0.48 -14.44 -6.60
C PHE A 78 -2.01 -14.33 -6.60
N SER A 79 -2.52 -13.25 -6.02
CA SER A 79 -3.95 -12.99 -5.91
C SER A 79 -4.26 -11.61 -6.43
N LEU A 80 -4.96 -11.55 -7.56
CA LEU A 80 -5.39 -10.28 -8.16
C LEU A 80 -6.31 -9.48 -7.21
N LEU A 81 -7.05 -10.19 -6.34
CA LEU A 81 -7.89 -9.56 -5.32
C LEU A 81 -7.07 -8.86 -4.25
N ASP A 82 -5.99 -9.47 -3.79
CA ASP A 82 -5.09 -8.89 -2.78
C ASP A 82 -4.31 -7.68 -3.34
N LEU A 83 -3.88 -7.77 -4.61
CA LEU A 83 -3.31 -6.63 -5.31
C LEU A 83 -4.33 -5.49 -5.44
N GLY A 84 -5.56 -5.80 -5.86
CA GLY A 84 -6.63 -4.82 -5.98
C GLY A 84 -6.95 -4.12 -4.66
N ALA A 85 -7.07 -4.88 -3.57
CA ALA A 85 -7.29 -4.35 -2.23
C ALA A 85 -6.15 -3.45 -1.78
N SER A 86 -4.90 -3.85 -2.03
CA SER A 86 -3.71 -3.02 -1.73
C SER A 86 -3.73 -1.70 -2.48
N LEU A 87 -4.01 -1.72 -3.79
CA LEU A 87 -4.08 -0.52 -4.63
C LEU A 87 -5.21 0.43 -4.19
N LEU A 88 -6.39 -0.11 -3.88
CA LEU A 88 -7.51 0.68 -3.36
C LEU A 88 -7.18 1.33 -2.03
N GLY A 89 -6.52 0.60 -1.12
CA GLY A 89 -6.03 1.12 0.15
C GLY A 89 -5.05 2.27 -0.06
N ILE A 90 -4.06 2.08 -0.93
CA ILE A 90 -3.06 3.10 -1.28
C ILE A 90 -3.73 4.40 -1.76
N ILE A 91 -4.68 4.31 -2.68
CA ILE A 91 -5.39 5.46 -3.26
C ILE A 91 -6.22 6.17 -2.19
N LEU A 92 -7.01 5.42 -1.42
CA LEU A 92 -7.92 5.97 -0.42
C LEU A 92 -7.15 6.69 0.70
N PHE A 93 -6.10 6.05 1.23
CA PHE A 93 -5.30 6.64 2.32
C PHE A 93 -4.43 7.80 1.85
N TYR A 94 -3.94 7.79 0.61
CA TYR A 94 -3.33 8.97 0.00
C TYR A 94 -4.32 10.15 -0.04
N LYS A 95 -5.55 9.93 -0.53
CA LYS A 95 -6.60 10.96 -0.59
C LYS A 95 -6.97 11.47 0.80
N LEU A 96 -7.09 10.58 1.78
CA LEU A 96 -7.30 10.97 3.17
C LEU A 96 -6.17 11.85 3.69
N GLY A 97 -4.91 11.54 3.36
CA GLY A 97 -3.77 12.37 3.74
C GLY A 97 -3.77 13.76 3.13
N GLU A 98 -4.19 13.90 1.87
CA GLU A 98 -4.36 15.21 1.24
C GLU A 98 -5.53 16.01 1.83
N LEU A 99 -6.63 15.34 2.22
CA LEU A 99 -7.80 15.98 2.83
C LEU A 99 -7.53 16.45 4.26
N TRP A 100 -6.86 15.62 5.07
CA TRP A 100 -6.57 15.94 6.48
C TRP A 100 -5.45 16.95 6.63
N PHE A 101 -4.48 16.91 5.71
CA PHE A 101 -3.39 17.86 5.67
C PHE A 101 -3.45 18.57 4.32
N PRO A 102 -4.35 19.55 4.14
CA PRO A 102 -4.30 20.37 2.94
C PRO A 102 -2.96 21.11 2.91
N LYS A 103 -2.37 21.25 1.72
CA LYS A 103 -1.19 22.09 1.53
C LYS A 103 -1.62 23.52 1.92
N LYS A 104 -1.04 24.09 2.98
CA LYS A 104 -1.19 25.53 3.23
C LYS A 104 -0.72 26.21 1.94
N SER A 105 -1.62 26.93 1.28
CA SER A 105 -1.24 27.90 0.25
C SER A 105 -0.18 28.78 0.90
N SER A 106 1.07 28.60 0.47
CA SER A 106 2.15 29.47 0.87
C SER A 106 1.86 30.81 0.20
N GLN A 107 1.20 31.68 0.95
CA GLN A 107 1.12 33.11 0.72
C GLN A 107 2.56 33.64 0.70
N TYR A 108 3.16 33.76 -0.48
CA TYR A 108 4.25 34.67 -0.80
C TYR A 108 4.17 35.01 -2.29
#